data_AF-A0A929KCI6-F1
#
_entry.id   AF-A0A929KCI6-F1
#
_cell.length_a   1.000
_cell.length_b   1.000
_cell.length_c   1.000
_cell.angle_alpha   90.00
_cell.angle_beta   90.00
_cell.angle_gamma   90.00
#
_symmetry.space_group_name_H-M   'P 1'
#
loop_
_entity.id
_entity.type
_entity.pdbx_description
1 polymer ?
#
loop_
_entity_poly.entity_id
_entity_poly.type
_entity_poly.pdbx_seq_one_letter_code
_entity_poly.pdbx_strand_id
1 'polypeptide(L)'
;MRKSGYTPEGYLWQLEYRDTVRLLQEKLLLFIRLNEKLRNNIGNPSRFVSNSVEAIEFNFIEFSEGYRLKFIEPDFDKYCMRLMELLEPVLTGFVKEIGYGAHGFRFRFRYGSEVLEKHKSIWGISHGGEDQRA
;
A
#
# COMPACT_ATOMS: atom_id res chain seq x y z
N MET A 1 12.19 -21.26 31.25
CA MET A 1 12.51 -20.35 30.13
C MET A 1 12.90 -21.18 28.91
N ARG A 2 12.02 -21.35 27.92
CA ARG A 2 12.38 -22.01 26.66
C ARG A 2 13.18 -21.01 25.83
N LYS A 3 14.44 -21.32 25.55
CA LYS A 3 15.25 -20.58 24.57
C LYS A 3 14.55 -20.73 23.22
N SER A 4 14.07 -19.63 22.64
CA SER A 4 13.55 -19.60 21.28
C SER A 4 14.71 -19.90 20.34
N GLY A 5 14.87 -21.17 19.96
CA GLY A 5 15.88 -21.60 19.01
C GLY A 5 15.51 -21.07 17.63
N TYR A 6 16.38 -20.24 17.05
CA TYR A 6 16.28 -19.90 15.64
C TYR A 6 16.52 -21.19 14.83
N THR A 7 15.46 -21.74 14.24
CA THR A 7 15.61 -22.79 13.23
C THR A 7 16.02 -22.13 11.91
N PRO A 8 16.85 -22.79 11.07
CA PRO A 8 17.21 -22.28 9.75
C PRO A 8 15.98 -21.91 8.89
N GLU A 9 14.89 -22.66 9.03
CA GLU A 9 13.60 -22.41 8.38
C GLU A 9 12.94 -21.11 8.85
N GLY A 10 12.97 -20.81 10.16
CA GLY A 10 12.45 -19.56 10.70
C GLY A 10 13.26 -18.33 10.25
N TYR A 11 14.57 -18.49 10.03
CA TYR A 11 15.43 -17.44 9.48
C TYR A 11 15.15 -17.18 8.00
N LEU A 12 14.96 -18.23 7.19
CA LEU A 12 14.62 -18.11 5.78
C LEU A 12 13.26 -17.41 5.59
N TRP A 13 12.26 -17.78 6.39
CA TRP A 13 10.94 -17.13 6.35
C TRP A 13 11.00 -15.63 6.68
N GLN A 14 11.83 -15.23 7.65
CA GLN A 14 12.04 -13.82 7.98
C GLN A 14 12.72 -13.03 6.85
N LEU A 15 13.63 -13.66 6.10
CA LEU A 15 14.29 -13.06 4.94
C LEU A 15 13.31 -12.87 3.78
N GLU A 16 12.58 -13.92 3.40
CA GLU A 16 11.55 -13.86 2.36
C GLU A 16 10.50 -12.79 2.68
N TYR A 17 10.11 -12.71 3.94
CA TYR A 17 9.15 -11.74 4.43
C TYR A 17 9.67 -10.30 4.34
N ARG A 18 10.92 -10.06 4.79
CA ARG A 18 11.56 -8.74 4.66
C ARG A 18 11.70 -8.31 3.20
N ASP A 19 12.06 -9.24 2.32
CA ASP A 19 12.26 -8.95 0.92
C ASP A 19 10.92 -8.68 0.21
N THR A 20 9.83 -9.35 0.64
CA THR A 20 8.45 -9.06 0.21
C THR A 20 8.00 -7.64 0.61
N VAL A 21 8.29 -7.21 1.84
CA VAL A 21 7.98 -5.85 2.31
C VAL A 21 8.76 -4.80 1.50
N ARG A 22 10.04 -5.06 1.21
CA ARG A 22 10.90 -4.17 0.39
C ARG A 22 10.41 -4.09 -1.05
N LEU A 23 10.06 -5.22 -1.65
CA LEU A 23 9.54 -5.28 -3.01
C LEU A 23 8.28 -4.42 -3.16
N LEU A 24 7.34 -4.52 -2.22
CA LEU A 24 6.15 -3.67 -2.23
C LEU A 24 6.48 -2.18 -2.04
N GLN A 25 7.40 -1.86 -1.12
CA GLN A 25 7.86 -0.47 -0.93
C GLN A 25 8.40 0.12 -2.24
N GLU A 26 9.24 -0.61 -2.96
CA GLU A 26 9.81 -0.16 -4.23
C GLU A 26 8.74 0.05 -5.30
N LYS A 27 7.77 -0.86 -5.42
CA LYS A 27 6.64 -0.73 -6.36
C LYS A 27 5.77 0.49 -6.05
N LEU A 28 5.48 0.75 -4.78
CA LEU A 28 4.71 1.95 -4.36
C LEU A 28 5.47 3.24 -4.71
N LEU A 29 6.77 3.30 -4.43
CA LEU A 29 7.60 4.45 -4.76
C LEU A 29 7.70 4.68 -6.28
N LEU A 30 7.86 3.61 -7.06
CA LEU A 30 7.86 3.69 -8.52
C LEU A 30 6.52 4.20 -9.05
N PHE A 31 5.40 3.69 -8.53
CA PHE A 31 4.07 4.15 -8.89
C PHE A 31 3.90 5.67 -8.67
N ILE A 32 4.29 6.17 -7.49
CA ILE A 32 4.23 7.61 -7.17
C ILE A 32 5.09 8.43 -8.12
N ARG A 33 6.30 7.97 -8.44
CA ARG A 33 7.22 8.67 -9.36
C ARG A 33 6.70 8.72 -10.79
N LEU A 34 6.01 7.67 -11.24
CA LEU A 34 5.45 7.59 -12.58
C LEU A 34 4.11 8.33 -12.69
N ASN A 35 3.37 8.48 -11.60
CA ASN A 35 2.14 9.26 -11.57
C ASN A 35 2.46 10.76 -11.49
N GLU A 36 2.32 11.46 -12.62
CA GLU A 36 2.65 12.89 -12.72
C GLU A 36 1.94 13.76 -11.68
N LYS A 37 0.65 13.49 -11.42
CA LYS A 37 -0.14 14.27 -10.44
C LYS A 37 0.40 14.10 -9.03
N LEU A 38 0.77 12.88 -8.63
CA LEU A 38 1.36 12.61 -7.32
C LEU A 38 2.78 13.19 -7.25
N ARG A 39 3.63 12.87 -8.22
CA ARG A 39 5.02 13.34 -8.28
C ARG A 39 5.14 14.86 -8.15
N ASN A 40 4.31 15.61 -8.86
CA ASN A 40 4.42 17.07 -8.88
C ASN A 40 3.86 17.74 -7.61
N ASN A 41 3.10 17.00 -6.79
CA ASN A 41 2.48 17.55 -5.58
C ASN A 41 3.03 16.97 -4.29
N ILE A 42 3.95 16.01 -4.33
CA ILE A 42 4.58 15.41 -3.16
C ILE A 42 6.01 15.93 -3.04
N GLY A 43 6.34 16.57 -1.91
CA GLY A 43 7.67 17.09 -1.65
C GLY A 43 8.73 16.00 -1.48
N ASN A 44 8.43 14.97 -0.66
CA ASN A 44 9.34 13.85 -0.45
C ASN A 44 8.61 12.49 -0.57
N PRO A 45 8.76 11.78 -1.71
CA PRO A 45 8.11 10.49 -1.92
C PRO A 45 8.48 9.41 -0.90
N SER A 46 9.71 9.39 -0.37
CA SER A 46 10.14 8.38 0.61
C SER A 46 9.58 8.62 2.01
N ARG A 47 9.15 9.86 2.30
CA ARG A 47 8.41 10.21 3.52
C ARG A 47 6.90 10.15 3.33
N PHE A 48 6.44 10.19 2.08
CA PHE A 48 5.03 10.14 1.75
C PHE A 48 4.44 8.75 1.91
N VAL A 49 5.14 7.70 1.45
CA VAL A 49 4.69 6.32 1.60
C VAL A 49 5.75 5.46 2.28
N SER A 50 5.31 4.67 3.26
CA SER A 50 6.13 3.64 3.89
C SER A 50 5.33 2.37 4.06
N ASN A 51 5.88 1.27 3.59
CA ASN A 51 5.36 -0.07 3.75
C ASN A 51 6.06 -0.77 4.92
N SER A 52 5.27 -1.37 5.78
CA SER A 52 5.73 -2.17 6.91
C SER A 52 4.99 -3.50 6.96
N VAL A 53 5.33 -4.30 7.95
CA VAL A 53 4.63 -5.54 8.31
C VAL A 53 3.15 -5.28 8.64
N GLU A 54 2.88 -4.14 9.28
CA GLU A 54 1.57 -3.85 9.87
C GLU A 54 0.62 -3.15 8.89
N ALA A 55 1.16 -2.24 8.09
CA ALA A 55 0.38 -1.38 7.20
C ALA A 55 1.22 -0.72 6.11
N ILE A 56 0.52 -0.31 5.06
CA ILE A 56 0.98 0.72 4.13
C ILE A 56 0.56 2.08 4.70
N GLU A 57 1.54 2.89 5.07
CA GLU A 57 1.32 4.20 5.67
C GLU A 57 1.51 5.30 4.64
N PHE A 58 0.59 6.27 4.66
CA PHE A 58 0.66 7.47 3.85
C PHE A 58 0.67 8.72 4.72
N ASN A 59 1.63 9.60 4.48
CA ASN A 59 1.81 10.84 5.22
C ASN A 59 1.43 12.04 4.35
N PHE A 60 0.19 12.50 4.48
CA PHE A 60 -0.36 13.53 3.59
C PHE A 60 0.19 14.93 3.85
N ILE A 61 0.95 15.14 4.94
CA ILE A 61 1.69 16.40 5.14
C ILE A 61 2.75 16.63 4.05
N GLU A 62 3.19 15.57 3.36
CA GLU A 62 4.17 15.66 2.28
C GLU A 62 3.56 16.21 0.99
N PHE A 63 2.23 16.30 0.86
CA PHE A 63 1.61 17.02 -0.26
C PHE A 63 1.83 18.52 -0.15
N SER A 64 1.87 19.25 -1.27
CA SER A 64 1.91 20.71 -1.26
C SER A 64 0.64 21.30 -0.62
N GLU A 65 0.78 22.41 0.11
CA GLU A 65 -0.33 23.02 0.85
C GLU A 65 -1.55 23.31 -0.03
N GLY A 66 -1.32 23.91 -1.21
CA GLY A 66 -2.39 24.19 -2.17
C GLY A 66 -3.10 22.93 -2.67
N TYR A 67 -2.40 21.81 -2.77
CA TYR A 67 -3.02 20.53 -3.13
C TYR A 67 -3.88 19.99 -1.99
N ARG A 68 -3.40 20.06 -0.75
CA ARG A 68 -4.11 19.58 0.44
C ARG A 68 -5.43 20.33 0.64
N LEU A 69 -5.38 21.66 0.64
CA LEU A 69 -6.55 22.53 0.78
C LEU A 69 -7.61 22.27 -0.30
N LYS A 70 -7.18 21.96 -1.53
CA LYS A 70 -8.08 21.80 -2.67
C LYS A 70 -8.69 20.41 -2.78
N PHE A 71 -7.95 19.36 -2.45
CA PHE A 71 -8.33 17.98 -2.78
C PHE A 71 -8.45 17.05 -1.58
N ILE A 72 -7.77 17.35 -0.47
CA ILE A 72 -7.69 16.46 0.69
C ILE A 72 -8.60 16.97 1.80
N GLU A 73 -8.39 18.21 2.25
CA GLU A 73 -9.15 18.81 3.35
C GLU A 73 -10.67 18.82 3.15
N PRO A 74 -11.21 19.06 1.94
CA PRO A 74 -12.66 19.08 1.77
C PRO A 74 -13.35 17.74 2.12
N ASP A 75 -12.65 16.63 1.92
CA ASP A 75 -13.15 15.28 2.20
C ASP A 75 -11.99 14.27 2.26
N PHE A 76 -11.34 14.20 3.42
CA PHE A 76 -10.12 13.40 3.62
C PHE A 76 -10.38 11.90 3.44
N ASP A 77 -11.49 11.38 3.98
CA ASP A 77 -11.84 9.97 3.85
C ASP A 77 -12.07 9.59 2.38
N LYS A 78 -12.83 10.39 1.64
CA LYS A 78 -13.07 10.15 0.21
C LYS A 78 -11.79 10.22 -0.62
N TYR A 79 -10.87 11.12 -0.29
CA TYR A 79 -9.56 11.14 -0.94
C TYR A 79 -8.78 9.85 -0.65
N CYS A 80 -8.78 9.37 0.59
CA CYS A 80 -8.12 8.11 0.97
C CYS A 80 -8.70 6.92 0.20
N MET A 81 -10.02 6.82 0.11
CA MET A 81 -10.70 5.76 -0.66
C MET A 81 -10.29 5.78 -2.13
N ARG A 82 -10.26 6.97 -2.76
CA ARG A 82 -9.80 7.13 -4.16
C ARG A 82 -8.33 6.77 -4.33
N LEU A 83 -7.47 7.09 -3.36
CA LEU A 83 -6.07 6.69 -3.39
C LEU A 83 -5.93 5.16 -3.29
N MET A 84 -6.75 4.49 -2.47
CA MET A 84 -6.78 3.02 -2.38
C MET A 84 -7.24 2.37 -3.68
N GLU A 85 -8.22 2.94 -4.37
CA GLU A 85 -8.66 2.50 -5.70
C GLU A 85 -7.54 2.70 -6.73
N LEU A 86 -6.87 3.85 -6.69
CA LEU A 86 -5.77 4.16 -7.59
C LEU A 86 -4.57 3.19 -7.44
N LEU A 87 -4.32 2.69 -6.23
CA LEU A 87 -3.25 1.74 -5.92
C LEU A 87 -3.60 0.28 -6.22
N GLU A 88 -4.88 -0.03 -6.41
CA GLU A 88 -5.37 -1.40 -6.59
C GLU A 88 -4.68 -2.18 -7.72
N PRO A 89 -4.36 -1.59 -8.89
CA PRO A 89 -3.60 -2.29 -9.93
C PRO A 89 -2.19 -2.68 -9.47
N VAL A 90 -1.52 -1.82 -8.71
CA VAL A 90 -0.16 -2.08 -8.17
C VAL A 90 -0.22 -3.24 -7.18
N LEU A 91 -1.21 -3.21 -6.28
CA LEU A 91 -1.37 -4.25 -5.26
C LEU A 91 -1.81 -5.57 -5.87
N THR A 92 -2.69 -5.55 -6.87
CA THR A 92 -3.09 -6.75 -7.61
C THR A 92 -1.89 -7.39 -8.32
N GLY A 93 -1.07 -6.57 -8.99
CA GLY A 93 0.16 -7.03 -9.63
C GLY A 93 1.14 -7.64 -8.63
N PHE A 94 1.31 -7.00 -7.47
CA PHE A 94 2.16 -7.50 -6.40
C PHE A 94 1.65 -8.83 -5.80
N VAL A 95 0.35 -8.93 -5.48
CA VAL A 95 -0.26 -10.16 -4.94
C VAL A 95 -0.10 -11.34 -5.90
N LYS A 96 -0.25 -11.09 -7.21
CA LYS A 96 0.04 -12.06 -8.27
C LYS A 96 1.49 -12.50 -8.28
N GLU A 97 2.41 -11.54 -8.21
CA GLU A 97 3.86 -11.76 -8.29
C GLU A 97 4.39 -12.60 -7.13
N ILE A 98 3.84 -12.42 -5.92
CA ILE A 98 4.19 -13.23 -4.74
C ILE A 98 3.40 -14.55 -4.66
N GLY A 99 2.53 -14.84 -5.62
CA GLY A 99 1.82 -16.12 -5.73
C GLY A 99 0.64 -16.28 -4.77
N TYR A 100 0.05 -15.20 -4.26
CA TYR A 100 -1.12 -15.26 -3.38
C TYR A 100 -2.43 -15.16 -4.16
N GLY A 101 -3.44 -15.94 -3.75
CA GLY A 101 -4.79 -15.87 -4.32
C GLY A 101 -5.53 -14.59 -3.90
N ALA A 102 -5.30 -14.14 -2.66
CA ALA A 102 -5.77 -12.86 -2.14
C ALA A 102 -4.89 -12.41 -0.96
N HIS A 103 -4.86 -11.11 -0.69
CA HIS A 103 -4.18 -10.54 0.46
C HIS A 103 -4.94 -9.34 1.03
N GLY A 104 -5.03 -9.27 2.37
CA GLY A 104 -5.63 -8.14 3.08
C GLY A 104 -4.59 -7.08 3.39
N PHE A 105 -4.74 -5.88 2.83
CA PHE A 105 -3.87 -4.75 3.14
C PHE A 105 -4.54 -3.82 4.15
N ARG A 106 -3.78 -3.43 5.17
CA ARG A 106 -4.11 -2.32 6.06
C ARG A 106 -3.45 -1.06 5.54
N PHE A 107 -4.23 0.02 5.48
CA PHE A 107 -3.79 1.35 5.09
C PHE A 107 -3.92 2.28 6.28
N ARG A 108 -2.90 3.10 6.53
CA ARG A 108 -2.91 4.14 7.57
C ARG A 108 -2.61 5.48 6.91
N PHE A 109 -3.61 6.35 6.86
CA PHE A 109 -3.48 7.69 6.30
C PHE A 109 -3.32 8.69 7.44
N ARG A 110 -2.24 9.46 7.43
CA ARG A 110 -1.99 10.52 8.41
C ARG A 110 -2.11 11.88 7.75
N TYR A 111 -2.92 12.76 8.34
CA TYR A 111 -2.97 14.17 8.01
C TYR A 111 -2.85 15.02 9.27
N GLY A 112 -1.66 15.57 9.53
CA GLY A 112 -1.38 16.26 10.79
C GLY A 112 -1.53 15.32 11.99
N SER A 113 -2.44 15.65 12.91
CA SER A 113 -2.81 14.80 14.05
C SER A 113 -3.88 13.76 13.72
N GLU A 114 -4.56 13.88 12.58
CA GLU A 114 -5.61 12.96 12.18
C GLU A 114 -4.99 11.68 11.60
N VAL A 115 -5.51 10.53 12.02
CA VAL A 115 -5.12 9.21 11.51
C VAL A 115 -6.39 8.46 11.14
N LEU A 116 -6.43 7.99 9.89
CA LEU A 116 -7.51 7.18 9.35
C LEU A 116 -6.96 5.81 8.95
N GLU A 117 -7.55 4.74 9.50
CA GLU A 117 -7.18 3.37 9.14
C GLU A 117 -8.28 2.74 8.28
N LYS A 118 -7.86 2.07 7.20
CA LYS A 118 -8.76 1.35 6.28
C LYS A 118 -8.18 0.00 5.92
N HIS A 119 -9.04 -0.97 5.68
CA HIS A 119 -8.66 -2.32 5.31
C HIS A 119 -9.24 -2.65 3.93
N LYS A 120 -8.45 -3.25 3.05
CA LYS A 120 -8.92 -3.71 1.73
C LYS A 120 -8.27 -5.04 1.35
N SER A 121 -9.12 -5.98 0.98
CA SER A 121 -8.68 -7.25 0.39
C SER A 121 -8.47 -7.08 -1.10
N ILE A 122 -7.33 -7.55 -1.60
CA ILE A 122 -6.93 -7.51 -2.99
C ILE A 122 -6.79 -8.94 -3.50
N TRP A 123 -7.39 -9.24 -4.65
CA TRP A 123 -7.41 -10.58 -5.22
C TRP A 123 -6.35 -10.70 -6.30
N GLY A 124 -5.47 -11.71 -6.18
CA GLY A 124 -4.44 -12.02 -7.16
C GLY A 124 -4.99 -12.77 -8.37
N ILE A 125 -6.23 -13.25 -8.32
CA ILE A 125 -6.87 -13.94 -9.45
C ILE A 125 -7.88 -12.98 -10.06
N SER A 126 -7.65 -12.56 -11.30
CA SER A 126 -8.70 -11.94 -12.10
C SER A 126 -9.80 -13.00 -12.24
N HIS A 127 -10.98 -12.79 -11.66
CA HIS A 127 -12.15 -13.58 -12.04
C HIS A 127 -12.50 -13.20 -13.48
N GLY A 128 -11.83 -13.84 -14.43
CA GLY A 128 -12.21 -13.80 -15.83
C GLY A 128 -13.40 -14.71 -16.01
N GLY A 129 -14.58 -14.10 -16.14
CA GLY A 129 -15.76 -14.67 -16.81
C GLY A 129 -16.38 -15.92 -16.20
N GLU A 130 -17.37 -15.72 -15.33
CA GLU A 130 -18.59 -16.54 -15.36
C GLU A 130 -19.75 -15.66 -15.83
N ASP A 131 -19.63 -15.20 -17.07
CA ASP A 131 -20.77 -14.95 -17.92
C ASP A 131 -20.79 -16.10 -18.94
N GLN A 132 -21.28 -17.26 -18.51
CA GLN A 132 -21.68 -18.36 -19.38
C GLN A 132 -22.58 -19.36 -18.63
N ARG A 133 -23.87 -19.32 -19.01
CA ARG A 133 -24.86 -20.42 -19.05
C ARG A 133 -25.56 -20.80 -17.74
N ALA A 134 -26.77 -20.25 -17.55
CA ALA A 134 -28.02 -20.94 -17.92
C ALA A 134 -29.18 -19.93 -17.93
#